data_AF-A0AAU0Z8A8-F1
#
_entry.id   AF-A0AAU0Z8A8-F1
#
_cell.length_a   1.000
_cell.length_b   1.000
_cell.length_c   1.000
_cell.angle_alpha   90.00
_cell.angle_beta   90.00
_cell.angle_gamma   90.00
#
_symmetry.space_group_name_H-M   'P 1'
#
loop_
_entity.id
_entity.type
_entity.pdbx_description
1 polymer ?
#
loop_
_entity_poly.entity_id
_entity_poly.type
_entity_poly.pdbx_seq_one_letter_code
_entity_poly.pdbx_strand_id
1 'polypeptide(L)'
;MAGFGSGSFDVDPAVLKEQGTSFGELGKSFKTAAKELKSALESAEGDWGEDIIGTFNDIYEPVREGMMTSMEHLADELDKIGGNLNVMGTQYEVTEDDQAQIMIGQQSNRPGLGMQF
;
A
#
# COMPACT_ATOMS: atom_id res chain seq x y z
N MET A 1 -8.96 -10.34 39.90
CA MET A 1 -9.33 -8.96 39.50
C MET A 1 -9.38 -8.93 37.99
N ALA A 2 -10.56 -8.70 37.43
CA ALA A 2 -10.73 -8.49 35.99
C ALA A 2 -10.33 -7.04 35.66
N GLY A 3 -9.44 -6.86 34.69
CA GLY A 3 -8.96 -5.57 34.22
C GLY A 3 -8.95 -5.55 32.69
N PHE A 4 -10.00 -4.94 32.14
CA PHE A 4 -10.15 -4.32 30.82
C PHE A 4 -9.18 -4.73 29.70
N GLY A 5 -9.69 -5.52 28.77
CA GLY A 5 -9.19 -5.52 27.40
C GLY A 5 -9.49 -4.17 26.75
N SER A 6 -8.55 -3.25 26.81
CA SER A 6 -8.44 -2.19 25.81
C SER A 6 -7.86 -2.83 24.56
N GLY A 7 -8.58 -2.77 23.45
CA GLY A 7 -8.13 -3.25 22.14
C GLY A 7 -6.95 -2.44 21.61
N SER A 8 -5.80 -2.55 22.28
CA SER A 8 -4.49 -2.20 21.74
C SER A 8 -4.28 -3.15 20.57
N PHE A 9 -4.58 -2.66 19.36
CA PHE A 9 -4.07 -3.32 18.18
C PHE A 9 -2.56 -3.21 18.33
N ASP A 10 -1.90 -4.33 18.60
CA ASP A 10 -0.44 -4.46 18.61
C ASP A 10 -0.02 -4.33 17.14
N VAL A 11 -0.03 -3.10 16.64
CA VAL A 11 0.36 -2.78 15.27
C VAL A 11 1.87 -2.71 15.26
N ASP A 12 2.52 -3.78 14.81
CA ASP A 12 3.97 -3.77 14.61
C ASP A 12 4.32 -2.83 13.44
N PRO A 13 5.04 -1.71 13.68
CA PRO A 13 5.40 -0.76 12.64
C PRO A 13 6.28 -1.39 11.54
N ALA A 14 7.09 -2.39 11.90
CA ALA A 14 7.93 -3.11 10.94
C ALA A 14 7.07 -3.92 9.98
N VAL A 15 6.01 -4.58 10.48
CA VAL A 15 5.05 -5.32 9.64
C VAL A 15 4.32 -4.38 8.69
N LEU A 16 3.91 -3.20 9.14
CA LEU A 16 3.28 -2.20 8.26
C LEU A 16 4.21 -1.75 7.13
N LYS A 17 5.49 -1.51 7.42
CA LYS A 17 6.48 -1.13 6.41
C LYS A 17 6.82 -2.27 5.45
N GLU A 18 6.90 -3.50 5.94
CA GLU A 18 7.12 -4.69 5.12
C GLU A 18 5.95 -4.91 4.15
N GLN A 19 4.72 -4.82 4.66
CA GLN A 19 3.51 -4.90 3.82
C GLN A 19 3.45 -3.72 2.84
N GLY A 20 3.80 -2.51 3.29
CA GLY A 20 3.88 -1.33 2.44
C GLY A 20 4.83 -1.51 1.26
N THR A 21 6.01 -2.06 1.52
CA THR A 21 7.00 -2.43 0.49
C THR A 21 6.44 -3.48 -0.46
N SER A 22 5.83 -4.54 0.08
CA SER A 22 5.26 -5.64 -0.71
C SER A 22 4.16 -5.16 -1.67
N PHE A 23 3.24 -4.31 -1.19
CA PHE A 23 2.19 -3.73 -2.04
C PHE A 23 2.76 -2.78 -3.11
N GLY A 24 3.80 -2.01 -2.77
CA GLY A 24 4.50 -1.16 -3.75
C GLY A 24 5.21 -1.97 -4.85
N GLU A 25 5.87 -3.07 -4.48
CA GLU A 25 6.50 -3.98 -5.45
C GLU A 25 5.47 -4.69 -6.33
N LEU A 26 4.36 -5.14 -5.73
CA LEU A 26 3.24 -5.73 -6.45
C LEU A 26 2.63 -4.74 -7.45
N GLY A 27 2.37 -3.50 -7.02
CA GLY A 27 1.87 -2.42 -7.88
C GLY A 27 2.79 -2.15 -9.08
N LYS A 28 4.11 -2.07 -8.86
CA LYS A 28 5.10 -1.87 -9.93
C LYS A 28 5.15 -3.05 -10.91
N SER A 29 5.11 -4.26 -10.38
CA SER A 29 5.16 -5.50 -11.17
C SER A 29 3.90 -5.63 -12.03
N PHE A 30 2.73 -5.38 -11.43
CA PHE A 30 1.44 -5.38 -12.12
C PHE A 30 1.39 -4.29 -13.21
N LYS A 31 1.87 -3.07 -12.92
CA LYS A 31 1.94 -1.97 -13.90
C LYS A 31 2.79 -2.35 -15.10
N THR A 32 3.91 -3.04 -14.87
CA THR A 32 4.80 -3.52 -15.95
C THR A 32 4.08 -4.56 -16.80
N ALA A 33 3.49 -5.58 -16.16
CA ALA A 33 2.75 -6.63 -16.87
C ALA A 33 1.56 -6.07 -17.68
N ALA A 34 0.83 -5.10 -17.13
CA ALA A 34 -0.27 -4.43 -17.83
C ALA A 34 0.21 -3.68 -19.09
N LYS A 35 1.37 -3.02 -19.02
CA LYS A 35 1.98 -2.36 -20.18
C LYS A 35 2.44 -3.36 -21.24
N GLU A 36 3.05 -4.46 -20.83
CA GLU A 36 3.46 -5.53 -21.75
C GLU A 36 2.24 -6.15 -22.46
N LEU A 37 1.16 -6.41 -21.73
CA LEU A 37 -0.10 -6.88 -22.30
C LEU A 37 -0.67 -5.88 -23.31
N LYS A 38 -0.69 -4.58 -22.97
CA LYS A 38 -1.13 -3.52 -23.90
C LYS A 38 -0.33 -3.54 -25.20
N SER A 39 0.99 -3.54 -25.10
CA SER A 39 1.87 -3.55 -26.28
C SER A 39 1.71 -4.83 -27.10
N ALA A 40 1.51 -5.98 -26.47
CA ALA A 40 1.26 -7.24 -27.17
C ALA A 40 -0.07 -7.24 -27.93
N LEU A 41 -1.14 -6.66 -27.34
CA LEU A 41 -2.44 -6.53 -27.98
C LEU A 41 -2.38 -5.55 -29.17
N GLU A 42 -1.78 -4.38 -28.98
CA GLU A 42 -1.59 -3.39 -30.06
C GLU A 42 -0.77 -3.98 -31.23
N SER A 43 0.26 -4.78 -30.93
CA SER A 43 1.05 -5.47 -31.96
C SER A 43 0.25 -6.54 -32.70
N ALA A 44 -0.59 -7.30 -31.98
CA ALA A 44 -1.40 -8.35 -32.59
C ALA A 44 -2.48 -7.77 -33.51
N GLU A 45 -3.08 -6.65 -33.14
CA GLU A 45 -4.11 -5.97 -33.93
C GLU A 45 -3.63 -5.50 -35.30
N GLY A 46 -2.34 -5.15 -35.42
CA GLY A 46 -1.72 -4.83 -36.70
C GLY A 46 -1.79 -5.98 -37.72
N ASP A 47 -1.93 -7.22 -37.24
CA ASP A 47 -1.96 -8.44 -38.06
C ASP A 47 -3.39 -8.96 -38.35
N TRP A 48 -4.45 -8.32 -37.82
CA TRP A 48 -5.81 -8.90 -37.84
C TRP A 48 -6.53 -8.83 -39.20
N GLY A 49 -5.95 -8.15 -40.20
CA GLY A 49 -6.47 -8.10 -41.57
C GLY A 49 -7.80 -7.34 -41.72
N GLU A 50 -8.03 -6.71 -42.87
CA GLU A 50 -9.18 -5.78 -43.07
C GLU A 50 -10.58 -6.42 -42.89
N ASP A 51 -10.70 -7.75 -43.06
CA ASP A 51 -11.98 -8.47 -43.11
C ASP A 51 -12.59 -8.79 -41.72
N ILE A 52 -11.79 -8.79 -40.66
CA ILE A 52 -12.24 -9.02 -39.27
C ILE A 52 -12.58 -7.69 -38.56
N ILE A 53 -12.09 -6.56 -39.10
CA ILE A 53 -11.94 -5.30 -38.36
C ILE A 53 -13.20 -4.45 -38.29
N GLY A 54 -14.16 -4.52 -39.23
CA GLY A 54 -15.26 -3.55 -39.27
C GLY A 54 -16.22 -3.57 -38.07
N THR A 55 -16.80 -4.73 -37.73
CA THR A 55 -17.82 -4.83 -36.65
C THR A 55 -17.25 -5.34 -35.34
N PHE A 56 -16.18 -6.15 -35.40
CA PHE A 56 -15.55 -6.67 -34.19
C PHE A 56 -14.79 -5.58 -33.45
N ASN A 57 -14.19 -4.63 -34.18
CA ASN A 57 -13.41 -3.54 -33.58
C ASN A 57 -14.28 -2.54 -32.79
N ASP A 58 -15.48 -2.21 -33.27
CA ASP A 58 -16.42 -1.30 -32.58
C ASP A 58 -16.80 -1.78 -31.16
N ILE A 59 -16.75 -3.09 -30.91
CA ILE A 59 -17.03 -3.70 -29.60
C ILE A 59 -15.73 -3.97 -28.84
N TYR A 60 -14.71 -4.48 -29.53
CA TYR A 60 -13.45 -4.91 -28.95
C TYR A 60 -12.61 -3.74 -28.44
N GLU A 61 -12.48 -2.66 -29.23
CA GLU A 61 -11.62 -1.53 -28.88
C GLU A 61 -12.04 -0.84 -27.58
N PRO A 62 -13.34 -0.49 -27.37
CA PRO A 62 -13.78 0.07 -26.09
C PRO A 62 -13.59 -0.86 -24.90
N VAL A 63 -13.79 -2.18 -25.09
CA VAL A 63 -13.61 -3.18 -24.03
C VAL A 63 -12.14 -3.29 -23.63
N ARG A 64 -11.25 -3.36 -24.63
CA ARG A 64 -9.81 -3.38 -24.42
C ARG A 64 -9.34 -2.12 -23.72
N GLU A 65 -9.74 -0.94 -24.20
CA GLU A 65 -9.39 0.33 -23.56
C GLU A 65 -9.86 0.38 -22.11
N GLY A 66 -11.12 -0.01 -21.85
CA GLY A 66 -11.66 -0.09 -20.50
C GLY A 66 -10.88 -1.04 -19.59
N MET A 67 -10.45 -2.19 -20.11
CA MET A 67 -9.56 -3.10 -19.39
C MET A 67 -8.20 -2.47 -19.09
N MET A 68 -7.58 -1.79 -20.06
CA MET A 68 -6.28 -1.12 -19.85
C MET A 68 -6.38 -0.01 -18.81
N THR A 69 -7.40 0.84 -18.89
CA THR A 69 -7.67 1.88 -17.88
C THR A 69 -7.90 1.28 -16.49
N SER A 70 -8.63 0.16 -16.41
CA SER A 70 -8.88 -0.52 -15.14
C SER A 70 -7.60 -1.10 -14.54
N MET A 71 -6.70 -1.65 -15.37
CA MET A 71 -5.41 -2.15 -14.90
C MET A 71 -4.46 -1.03 -14.48
N GLU A 72 -4.40 0.08 -15.21
CA GLU A 72 -3.63 1.25 -14.77
C GLU A 72 -4.13 1.78 -13.43
N HIS A 73 -5.46 1.89 -13.27
CA HIS A 73 -6.06 2.32 -12.02
C HIS A 73 -5.75 1.35 -10.86
N LEU A 74 -5.86 0.05 -11.08
CA LEU A 74 -5.54 -0.96 -10.06
C LEU A 74 -4.06 -0.90 -9.66
N ALA A 75 -3.15 -0.69 -10.60
CA ALA A 75 -1.73 -0.51 -10.30
C ALA A 75 -1.49 0.68 -9.37
N ASP A 76 -2.16 1.80 -9.63
CA ASP A 76 -2.02 3.02 -8.84
C ASP A 76 -2.66 2.85 -7.44
N GLU A 77 -3.76 2.10 -7.31
CA GLU A 77 -4.35 1.79 -5.98
C GLU A 77 -3.44 0.87 -5.16
N LEU A 78 -2.77 -0.12 -5.77
CA LEU A 78 -1.78 -0.95 -5.08
C LEU A 78 -0.60 -0.14 -4.55
N ASP A 79 -0.10 0.81 -5.35
CA ASP A 79 0.96 1.73 -4.94
C ASP A 79 0.51 2.64 -3.79
N LYS A 80 -0.72 3.17 -3.85
CA LYS A 80 -1.31 3.97 -2.76
C LYS A 80 -1.45 3.18 -1.45
N ILE A 81 -1.90 1.93 -1.52
CA ILE A 81 -1.97 1.05 -0.33
C ILE A 81 -0.56 0.90 0.26
N GLY A 82 0.43 0.61 -0.58
CA GLY A 82 1.83 0.52 -0.15
C GLY A 82 2.34 1.79 0.54
N GLY A 83 2.06 2.95 -0.04
CA GLY A 83 2.40 4.26 0.53
C GLY A 83 1.72 4.53 1.86
N ASN A 84 0.42 4.25 1.97
CA ASN A 84 -0.35 4.45 3.20
C ASN A 84 0.16 3.58 4.35
N LEU A 85 0.49 2.31 4.08
CA LEU A 85 1.05 1.40 5.09
C LEU A 85 2.42 1.87 5.59
N ASN A 86 3.29 2.37 4.70
CA ASN A 86 4.57 2.96 5.09
C ASN A 86 4.40 4.22 5.95
N VAL A 87 3.44 5.08 5.61
CA VAL A 87 3.10 6.27 6.41
C VAL A 87 2.61 5.87 7.79
N MET A 88 1.71 4.89 7.87
CA MET A 88 1.22 4.38 9.15
C MET A 88 2.36 3.82 10.00
N GLY A 89 3.22 2.95 9.44
CA GLY A 89 4.37 2.40 10.18
C GLY A 89 5.31 3.49 10.70
N THR A 90 5.58 4.52 9.90
CA THR A 90 6.40 5.67 10.33
C THR A 90 5.74 6.46 11.45
N GLN A 91 4.42 6.66 11.39
CA GLN A 91 3.66 7.38 12.42
C GLN A 91 3.64 6.62 13.76
N TYR A 92 3.53 5.29 13.72
CA TYR A 92 3.60 4.48 14.94
C TYR A 92 4.97 4.58 15.61
N GLU A 93 6.07 4.44 14.87
CA GLU A 93 7.43 4.60 15.44
C GLU A 93 7.64 5.96 16.10
N VAL A 94 7.24 7.05 15.43
CA VAL A 94 7.36 8.41 15.99
C VAL A 94 6.52 8.54 17.27
N THR A 95 5.31 7.98 17.28
CA THR A 95 4.43 8.05 18.45
C THR A 95 5.00 7.26 19.62
N GLU A 96 5.59 6.09 19.38
CA GLU A 96 6.24 5.27 20.41
C GLU A 96 7.50 5.96 20.96
N ASP A 97 8.33 6.54 20.10
CA ASP A 97 9.53 7.30 20.49
C ASP A 97 9.18 8.52 21.35
N ASP A 98 8.18 9.30 20.93
CA ASP A 98 7.69 10.47 21.68
C ASP A 98 7.16 10.08 23.06
N GLN A 99 6.39 8.98 23.14
CA GLN A 99 5.89 8.46 24.41
C GLN A 99 7.02 7.97 25.32
N ALA A 100 8.01 7.26 24.78
CA ALA A 100 9.17 6.80 25.52
C ALA A 100 9.98 7.98 26.10
N GLN A 101 10.19 9.04 25.31
CA GLN A 101 10.88 10.25 25.77
C GLN A 101 10.12 10.98 26.88
N ILE A 102 8.79 11.08 26.78
CA ILE A 102 7.96 11.67 27.84
C ILE A 102 8.08 10.86 29.14
N MET A 103 8.06 9.52 29.08
CA MET A 103 8.22 8.67 30.27
C MET A 103 9.60 8.82 30.92
N ILE A 104 10.67 8.85 30.12
CA ILE A 104 12.05 9.07 30.61
C ILE A 104 12.16 10.46 31.25
N GLY A 105 11.57 11.49 30.62
CA GLY A 105 11.52 12.85 31.15
C GLY A 105 10.77 12.92 32.49
N GLN A 106 9.63 12.23 32.61
CA GLN A 106 8.86 12.17 33.86
C GLN A 106 9.58 11.40 34.98
N GLN A 107 10.29 10.31 34.67
CA GLN A 107 11.12 9.61 35.66
C GLN A 107 12.29 10.47 36.14
N SER A 108 12.91 11.20 35.23
CA SER A 108 14.01 12.13 35.55
C SER A 108 13.56 13.31 36.43
N ASN A 109 12.26 13.65 36.38
CA ASN A 109 11.67 14.76 37.12
C ASN A 109 11.00 14.34 38.45
N ARG A 110 11.30 13.15 39.00
CA ARG A 110 10.90 12.72 40.36
C ARG A 110 12.06 12.84 41.37
N PRO A 111 12.38 14.04 41.90
CA PRO A 111 13.31 14.17 43.01
C PRO A 111 12.61 13.74 44.31
N GLY A 112 13.11 12.67 44.93
CA GLY A 112 12.92 12.39 46.37
C GLY A 112 11.65 11.64 46.78
N LEU A 113 11.63 10.32 46.59
CA LEU A 113 10.95 9.41 47.52
C LEU A 113 11.95 8.39 48.05
N GLY A 114 12.99 8.91 48.72
CA GLY A 114 13.86 8.14 49.59
C GLY A 114 13.20 8.01 50.96
N MET A 115 12.85 6.76 51.32
CA MET A 115 12.88 6.18 52.66
C MET A 115 12.52 7.10 53.84
N GLN A 116 11.30 6.99 54.37
CA GLN A 116 11.07 7.12 55.80
C GLN A 116 10.22 5.92 56.26
N PHE A 117 10.74 5.24 57.29
CA PHE A 117 10.20 4.04 57.93
C PHE A 117 8.79 4.27 58.49
#